data_AF-A0A7K2DGT8-F1
#
_entry.id   AF-A0A7K2DGT8-F1
#
_cell.length_a   1.000
_cell.length_b   1.000
_cell.length_c   1.000
_cell.angle_alpha   90.00
_cell.angle_beta   90.00
_cell.angle_gamma   90.00
#
_symmetry.space_group_name_H-M   'P 1'
#
loop_
_entity.id
_entity.type
_entity.pdbx_description
1 polymer ?
#
loop_
_entity_poly.entity_id
_entity_poly.type
_entity_poly.pdbx_seq_one_letter_code
_entity_poly.pdbx_strand_id
1 'polypeptide(L)'
;WGLPGHAEVGARALQPVLSPAIVEPIRGHVTAKRYLVAVEPAYHDRLSLASRMSLTEQGGPLAAGDAEAFAAGAFAAEAMRLRGYDDGGKVDGLVVPALETYRGLIAAALKPQRPVDPSWARDACSCASCRDPGNGQHLIDASVLDGWTVVRTDRTGDELTVTLHHRSGERHVCHIPTAGPGDLPAEPWGPAFAEQLRAGSTSWPGDHGALVDQLARRGIALLHDCGVEPGTVLEVGNTIGFVRETNYGALFDVVAEPDPVNLAFTPLALHAHTDNPYREPCPTVQLLHCLAAANDGGSSRFVDGFAAAEMLRAEEPAAFETLTTTDVTFRYRSTGVDLQARRPLIELDCDGAVRAVSVNNRSMEPLGADRADAVTFYGAYRTLVDLLDRDDVGIEITLRPGELVAFDNRRVLHGRRAFPVTERRHLQGCYIDIDAIRSAARQAGIGR
;
A
#
# COMPACT_ATOMS: atom_id res chain seq x y z
N TRP A 1 -23.20 54.23 -7.23
CA TRP A 1 -21.92 53.55 -6.97
C TRP A 1 -22.25 52.17 -6.41
N GLY A 2 -21.37 51.15 -6.54
CA GLY A 2 -21.74 49.72 -6.49
C GLY A 2 -22.70 49.32 -5.34
N LEU A 3 -23.60 48.36 -5.63
CA LEU A 3 -24.60 47.88 -4.66
C LEU A 3 -23.95 47.53 -3.31
N PRO A 4 -24.48 48.04 -2.17
CA PRO A 4 -24.06 47.59 -0.85
C PRO A 4 -24.15 46.06 -0.76
N GLY A 5 -23.07 45.42 -0.31
CA GLY A 5 -22.99 43.96 -0.23
C GLY A 5 -22.71 43.23 -1.55
N HIS A 6 -22.37 43.91 -2.65
CA HIS A 6 -22.07 43.25 -3.94
C HIS A 6 -20.97 42.18 -3.84
N ALA A 7 -19.98 42.35 -2.95
CA ALA A 7 -18.94 41.37 -2.72
C ALA A 7 -19.52 40.03 -2.23
N GLU A 8 -20.46 40.08 -1.30
CA GLU A 8 -21.14 38.91 -0.74
C GLU A 8 -22.11 38.30 -1.78
N VAL A 9 -22.84 39.14 -2.51
CA VAL A 9 -23.73 38.68 -3.59
C VAL A 9 -22.93 37.96 -4.68
N GLY A 10 -21.81 38.52 -5.11
CA GLY A 10 -20.93 37.93 -6.11
C GLY A 10 -20.32 36.62 -5.64
N ALA A 11 -19.78 36.59 -4.42
CA ALA A 11 -19.21 35.37 -3.84
C ALA A 11 -20.26 34.25 -3.75
N ARG A 12 -21.47 34.56 -3.27
CA ARG A 12 -22.58 33.59 -3.18
C ARG A 12 -23.01 33.03 -4.54
N ALA A 13 -23.03 33.87 -5.57
CA ALA A 13 -23.35 33.44 -6.93
C ALA A 13 -22.28 32.51 -7.52
N LEU A 14 -21.02 32.68 -7.13
CA LEU A 14 -19.88 31.93 -7.67
C LEU A 14 -19.52 30.68 -6.87
N GLN A 15 -19.84 30.63 -5.57
CA GLN A 15 -19.55 29.50 -4.68
C GLN A 15 -20.00 28.12 -5.18
N PRO A 16 -21.12 27.97 -5.92
CA PRO A 16 -21.53 26.66 -6.43
C PRO A 16 -20.59 26.08 -7.50
N VAL A 17 -19.79 26.93 -8.15
CA VAL A 17 -19.01 26.56 -9.36
C VAL A 17 -17.52 26.86 -9.26
N LEU A 18 -17.09 27.67 -8.28
CA LEU A 18 -15.68 28.03 -8.07
C LEU A 18 -15.23 27.66 -6.65
N SER A 19 -13.93 27.36 -6.51
CA SER A 19 -13.35 26.99 -5.21
C SER A 19 -13.25 28.19 -4.25
N PRO A 20 -13.16 27.94 -2.93
CA PRO A 20 -12.91 28.99 -1.94
C PRO A 20 -11.69 29.87 -2.26
N ALA A 21 -10.65 29.29 -2.89
CA ALA A 21 -9.46 29.99 -3.36
C ALA A 21 -9.76 31.19 -4.29
N ILE A 22 -10.89 31.17 -4.99
CA ILE A 22 -11.34 32.26 -5.87
C ILE A 22 -12.46 33.05 -5.21
N VAL A 23 -13.39 32.36 -4.55
CA VAL A 23 -14.61 32.96 -3.99
C VAL A 23 -14.34 33.80 -2.74
N GLU A 24 -13.47 33.35 -1.84
CA GLU A 24 -13.17 34.08 -0.60
C GLU A 24 -12.44 35.42 -0.85
N PRO A 25 -11.46 35.51 -1.76
CA PRO A 25 -10.91 36.81 -2.17
C PRO A 25 -11.96 37.77 -2.73
N ILE A 26 -12.90 37.27 -3.53
CA ILE A 26 -14.02 38.07 -4.06
C ILE A 26 -14.92 38.55 -2.93
N ARG A 27 -15.21 37.72 -1.92
CA ARG A 27 -15.97 38.16 -0.74
C ARG A 27 -15.23 39.23 0.05
N GLY A 28 -13.92 39.08 0.21
CA GLY A 28 -13.08 39.92 1.07
C GLY A 28 -12.61 41.24 0.45
N HIS A 29 -12.70 41.44 -0.87
CA HIS A 29 -12.03 42.58 -1.53
C HIS A 29 -12.52 43.97 -1.07
N VAL A 30 -13.78 44.11 -0.62
CA VAL A 30 -14.28 45.37 -0.04
C VAL A 30 -13.66 45.62 1.34
N THR A 31 -13.60 44.59 2.19
CA THR A 31 -12.93 44.65 3.49
C THR A 31 -11.44 44.94 3.33
N ALA A 32 -10.80 44.36 2.31
CA ALA A 32 -9.41 44.63 1.97
C ALA A 32 -9.17 46.12 1.66
N LYS A 33 -10.07 46.79 0.94
CA LYS A 33 -9.99 48.25 0.73
C LYS A 33 -10.00 49.01 2.06
N ARG A 34 -10.96 48.69 2.94
CA ARG A 34 -11.12 49.36 4.24
C ARG A 34 -9.91 49.12 5.15
N TYR A 35 -9.36 47.90 5.11
CA TYR A 35 -8.12 47.53 5.79
C TYR A 35 -6.93 48.35 5.28
N LEU A 36 -6.69 48.37 3.97
CA LEU A 36 -5.54 49.08 3.37
C LEU A 36 -5.58 50.58 3.69
N VAL A 37 -6.75 51.21 3.67
CA VAL A 37 -6.87 52.62 4.10
C VAL A 37 -6.55 52.81 5.59
N ALA A 38 -6.88 51.85 6.44
CA ALA A 38 -6.62 51.93 7.88
C ALA A 38 -5.12 51.76 8.22
N VAL A 39 -4.41 50.89 7.49
CA VAL A 39 -3.02 50.51 7.83
C VAL A 39 -1.96 51.15 6.93
N GLU A 40 -2.32 51.65 5.75
CA GLU A 40 -1.41 52.34 4.83
C GLU A 40 -1.82 53.82 4.66
N PRO A 41 -1.13 54.78 5.31
CA PRO A 41 -1.52 56.19 5.30
C PRO A 41 -1.68 56.81 3.89
N ALA A 42 -0.87 56.38 2.93
CA ALA A 42 -0.90 56.88 1.55
C ALA A 42 -1.93 56.15 0.66
N TYR A 43 -2.60 55.10 1.14
CA TYR A 43 -3.49 54.30 0.31
C TYR A 43 -4.75 55.08 -0.09
N HIS A 44 -5.29 55.88 0.84
CA HIS A 44 -6.49 56.68 0.59
C HIS A 44 -6.33 57.60 -0.64
N ASP A 45 -5.16 58.20 -0.81
CA ASP A 45 -4.89 59.16 -1.88
C ASP A 45 -4.75 58.50 -3.25
N ARG A 46 -4.47 57.19 -3.29
CA ARG A 46 -4.40 56.38 -4.52
C ARG A 46 -5.78 55.90 -5.00
N LEU A 47 -6.83 56.04 -4.18
CA LEU A 47 -8.16 55.61 -4.55
C LEU A 47 -8.78 56.50 -5.63
N SER A 48 -9.42 55.88 -6.63
CA SER A 48 -10.26 56.61 -7.58
C SER A 48 -11.40 57.35 -6.87
N LEU A 49 -11.94 58.41 -7.50
CA LEU A 49 -13.08 59.17 -6.94
C LEU A 49 -14.24 58.25 -6.55
N ALA A 50 -14.58 57.30 -7.42
CA ALA A 50 -15.57 56.25 -7.17
C ALA A 50 -15.28 55.40 -5.91
N SER A 51 -14.01 55.06 -5.70
CA SER A 51 -13.58 54.21 -4.59
C SER A 51 -13.60 54.95 -3.26
N ARG A 52 -13.32 56.27 -3.26
CA ARG A 52 -13.46 57.16 -2.10
C ARG A 52 -14.92 57.35 -1.71
N MET A 53 -15.81 57.59 -2.67
CA MET A 53 -17.25 57.73 -2.40
C MET A 53 -17.83 56.44 -1.81
N SER A 54 -17.54 55.29 -2.42
CA SER A 54 -17.99 53.99 -1.91
C SER A 54 -17.36 53.59 -0.58
N LEU A 55 -16.15 54.07 -0.24
CA LEU A 55 -15.54 53.84 1.07
C LEU A 55 -16.39 54.45 2.20
N THR A 56 -16.88 55.67 2.01
CA THR A 56 -17.76 56.35 2.98
C THR A 56 -19.06 55.57 3.18
N GLU A 57 -19.68 55.09 2.09
CA GLU A 57 -20.91 54.27 2.15
C GLU A 57 -20.68 52.91 2.82
N GLN A 58 -19.44 52.39 2.79
CA GLN A 58 -19.04 51.10 3.35
C GLN A 58 -18.53 51.19 4.79
N GLY A 59 -18.68 52.36 5.44
CA GLY A 59 -18.32 52.55 6.84
C GLY A 59 -16.86 52.93 7.08
N GLY A 60 -16.16 53.46 6.08
CA GLY A 60 -14.82 54.03 6.24
C GLY A 60 -13.70 53.00 6.51
N PRO A 61 -12.53 53.46 6.95
CA PRO A 61 -11.41 52.60 7.36
C PRO A 61 -11.82 51.62 8.47
N LEU A 62 -11.21 50.43 8.54
CA LEU A 62 -11.46 49.50 9.64
C LEU A 62 -10.94 50.05 10.97
N ALA A 63 -11.65 49.70 12.06
CA ALA A 63 -11.11 49.86 13.41
C ALA A 63 -9.93 48.89 13.63
N ALA A 64 -9.02 49.21 14.57
CA ALA A 64 -7.80 48.44 14.78
C ALA A 64 -8.04 46.93 15.00
N GLY A 65 -9.00 46.56 15.85
CA GLY A 65 -9.33 45.15 16.10
C GLY A 65 -9.91 44.42 14.88
N ASP A 66 -10.73 45.10 14.07
CA ASP A 66 -11.27 44.52 12.83
C ASP A 66 -10.18 44.37 11.76
N ALA A 67 -9.21 45.29 11.75
CA ALA A 67 -8.06 45.23 10.85
C ALA A 67 -7.16 44.04 11.19
N GLU A 68 -6.88 43.80 12.47
CA GLU A 68 -6.14 42.62 12.95
C GLU A 68 -6.87 41.32 12.60
N ALA A 69 -8.19 41.27 12.84
CA ALA A 69 -9.01 40.10 12.51
C ALA A 69 -9.04 39.80 11.00
N PHE A 70 -9.15 40.84 10.17
CA PHE A 70 -9.07 40.68 8.72
C PHE A 70 -7.69 40.19 8.28
N ALA A 71 -6.62 40.79 8.80
CA ALA A 71 -5.25 40.42 8.44
C ALA A 71 -4.90 38.96 8.79
N ALA A 72 -5.48 38.42 9.87
CA ALA A 72 -5.33 37.03 10.28
C ALA A 72 -6.17 36.02 9.46
N GLY A 73 -7.01 36.49 8.53
CA GLY A 73 -7.86 35.64 7.71
C GLY A 73 -7.08 34.85 6.65
N ALA A 74 -7.47 33.59 6.41
CA ALA A 74 -6.77 32.68 5.49
C ALA A 74 -6.59 33.22 4.06
N PHE A 75 -7.55 34.03 3.60
CA PHE A 75 -7.58 34.62 2.25
C PHE A 75 -7.31 36.13 2.24
N ALA A 76 -6.84 36.71 3.35
CA ALA A 76 -6.62 38.15 3.47
C ALA A 76 -5.61 38.66 2.43
N ALA A 77 -4.50 37.95 2.27
CA ALA A 77 -3.46 38.27 1.29
C ALA A 77 -4.01 38.21 -0.15
N GLU A 78 -4.81 37.19 -0.45
CA GLU A 78 -5.46 37.02 -1.75
C GLU A 78 -6.52 38.10 -2.02
N ALA A 79 -7.30 38.48 -1.01
CA ALA A 79 -8.28 39.56 -1.10
C ALA A 79 -7.62 40.94 -1.32
N MET A 80 -6.51 41.22 -0.63
CA MET A 80 -5.70 42.43 -0.85
C MET A 80 -5.08 42.44 -2.25
N ARG A 81 -4.60 41.30 -2.74
CA ARG A 81 -4.09 41.18 -4.11
C ARG A 81 -5.17 41.46 -5.14
N LEU A 82 -6.35 40.84 -4.99
CA LEU A 82 -7.50 41.10 -5.86
C LEU A 82 -7.90 42.59 -5.80
N ARG A 83 -7.83 43.20 -4.62
CA ARG A 83 -8.10 44.63 -4.45
C ARG A 83 -7.09 45.50 -5.19
N GLY A 84 -5.82 45.15 -5.15
CA GLY A 84 -4.78 45.82 -5.94
C GLY A 84 -5.07 45.77 -7.44
N TYR A 85 -5.53 44.62 -7.96
CA TYR A 85 -5.95 44.49 -9.36
C TYR A 85 -7.19 45.34 -9.68
N ASP A 86 -8.19 45.39 -8.81
CA ASP A 86 -9.36 46.27 -8.95
C ASP A 86 -8.96 47.75 -9.06
N ASP A 87 -8.00 48.20 -8.24
CA ASP A 87 -7.52 49.57 -8.29
C ASP A 87 -6.65 49.86 -9.52
N GLY A 88 -5.76 48.94 -9.89
CA GLY A 88 -4.92 49.07 -11.09
C GLY A 88 -5.70 49.06 -12.41
N GLY A 89 -6.90 48.46 -12.42
CA GLY A 89 -7.77 48.42 -13.61
C GLY A 89 -8.53 49.71 -13.91
N LYS A 90 -8.50 50.71 -13.03
CA LYS A 90 -9.29 51.96 -13.15
C LYS A 90 -8.54 53.06 -13.91
N VAL A 91 -7.99 52.70 -15.06
CA VAL A 91 -7.25 53.61 -15.94
C VAL A 91 -8.01 53.79 -17.24
N ASP A 92 -8.44 55.03 -17.52
CA ASP A 92 -9.16 55.35 -18.76
C ASP A 92 -8.26 55.11 -19.98
N GLY A 93 -8.80 54.46 -21.00
CA GLY A 93 -8.08 54.11 -22.22
C GLY A 93 -7.11 52.92 -22.08
N LEU A 94 -7.12 52.20 -20.95
CA LEU A 94 -6.31 51.00 -20.78
C LEU A 94 -6.73 49.92 -21.79
N VAL A 95 -5.81 49.53 -22.67
CA VAL A 95 -6.02 48.43 -23.61
C VAL A 95 -5.82 47.12 -22.86
N VAL A 96 -6.88 46.33 -22.71
CA VAL A 96 -6.86 45.01 -22.07
C VAL A 96 -7.16 43.90 -23.08
N PRO A 97 -6.63 42.69 -22.88
CA PRO A 97 -7.01 41.53 -23.68
C PRO A 97 -8.52 41.29 -23.61
N ALA A 98 -9.10 40.82 -24.73
CA ALA A 98 -10.51 40.45 -24.77
C ALA A 98 -10.81 39.28 -23.82
N LEU A 99 -12.06 39.16 -23.36
CA LEU A 99 -12.49 38.08 -22.45
C LEU A 99 -12.13 36.68 -22.98
N GLU A 100 -12.14 36.51 -24.30
CA GLU A 100 -11.79 35.26 -24.99
C GLU A 100 -10.37 34.77 -24.65
N THR A 101 -9.43 35.69 -24.40
CA THR A 101 -8.07 35.38 -23.96
C THR A 101 -8.06 34.59 -22.65
N TYR A 102 -9.05 34.79 -21.78
CA TYR A 102 -9.15 34.14 -20.46
C TYR A 102 -10.07 32.91 -20.45
N ARG A 103 -10.70 32.54 -21.59
CA ARG A 103 -11.65 31.43 -21.64
C ARG A 103 -11.06 30.12 -21.10
N GLY A 104 -9.81 29.81 -21.46
CA GLY A 104 -9.13 28.60 -20.98
C GLY A 104 -8.93 28.58 -19.47
N LEU A 105 -8.61 29.73 -18.87
CA LEU A 105 -8.44 29.87 -17.42
C LEU A 105 -9.78 29.73 -16.69
N ILE A 106 -10.84 30.35 -17.20
CA ILE A 106 -12.19 30.24 -16.64
C ILE A 106 -12.67 28.77 -16.73
N ALA A 107 -12.50 28.13 -17.88
CA ALA A 107 -12.88 26.74 -18.06
C ALA A 107 -12.12 25.80 -17.11
N ALA A 108 -10.82 26.05 -16.87
CA ALA A 108 -10.03 25.30 -15.91
C ALA A 108 -10.51 25.51 -14.46
N ALA A 109 -10.87 26.75 -14.09
CA ALA A 109 -11.38 27.08 -12.76
C ALA A 109 -12.76 26.48 -12.46
N LEU A 110 -13.58 26.27 -13.50
CA LEU A 110 -14.90 25.64 -13.41
C LEU A 110 -14.85 24.11 -13.38
N LYS A 111 -13.69 23.49 -13.62
CA LYS A 111 -13.56 22.03 -13.51
C LYS A 111 -13.74 21.63 -12.04
N PRO A 112 -14.50 20.56 -11.75
CA PRO A 112 -14.58 20.01 -10.40
C PRO A 112 -13.19 19.73 -9.85
N GLN A 113 -12.78 20.49 -8.85
CA GLN A 113 -11.56 20.21 -8.09
C GLN A 113 -11.94 19.23 -6.99
N ARG A 114 -11.20 18.12 -6.88
CA ARG A 114 -11.36 17.25 -5.70
C ARG A 114 -10.96 18.07 -4.47
N PRO A 115 -11.81 18.16 -3.43
CA PRO A 115 -11.42 18.78 -2.18
C PRO A 115 -10.14 18.13 -1.65
N VAL A 116 -9.18 18.96 -1.27
CA VAL A 116 -7.95 18.52 -0.61
C VAL A 116 -8.15 18.73 0.88
N ASP A 117 -7.99 17.67 1.67
CA ASP A 117 -7.96 17.80 3.12
C ASP A 117 -6.64 18.51 3.53
N PRO A 118 -6.71 19.60 4.31
CA PRO A 118 -5.52 20.37 4.65
C PRO A 118 -4.57 19.60 5.59
N SER A 119 -5.11 18.74 6.46
CA SER A 119 -4.35 17.87 7.36
C SER A 119 -3.55 16.85 6.54
N TRP A 120 -4.21 16.20 5.58
CA TRP A 120 -3.57 15.29 4.62
C TRP A 120 -2.49 16.00 3.81
N ALA A 121 -2.76 17.19 3.28
CA ALA A 121 -1.77 17.93 2.49
C ALA A 121 -0.52 18.27 3.33
N ARG A 122 -0.72 18.63 4.61
CA ARG A 122 0.36 18.91 5.55
C ARG A 122 1.19 17.66 5.86
N ASP A 123 0.53 16.52 6.06
CA ASP A 123 1.15 15.22 6.38
C ASP A 123 1.91 14.61 5.19
N ALA A 124 1.32 14.70 3.98
CA ALA A 124 1.87 14.21 2.72
C ALA A 124 2.98 15.11 2.14
N CYS A 125 3.24 16.26 2.75
CA CYS A 125 4.26 17.19 2.29
C CYS A 125 5.67 16.57 2.39
N SER A 126 6.42 16.64 1.29
CA SER A 126 7.77 16.10 1.17
C SER A 126 8.88 17.14 1.37
N CYS A 127 8.54 18.39 1.70
CA CYS A 127 9.55 19.45 1.85
C CYS A 127 10.42 19.22 3.11
N ALA A 128 11.58 19.89 3.14
CA ALA A 128 12.61 19.69 4.18
C ALA A 128 12.18 20.06 5.61
N SER A 129 11.05 20.77 5.80
CA SER A 129 10.50 21.03 7.14
C SER A 129 9.48 19.97 7.58
N CYS A 130 9.12 19.03 6.70
CA CYS A 130 8.10 18.01 6.92
C CYS A 130 8.70 16.61 6.87
N ARG A 131 9.77 16.45 6.07
CA ARG A 131 10.53 15.23 5.88
C ARG A 131 12.02 15.52 6.00
N ASP A 132 12.74 14.63 6.67
CA ASP A 132 14.19 14.67 6.70
C ASP A 132 14.76 14.41 5.28
N PRO A 133 15.61 15.29 4.74
CA PRO A 133 16.13 15.13 3.37
C PRO A 133 17.03 13.91 3.17
N GLY A 134 17.63 13.36 4.24
CA GLY A 134 18.56 12.24 4.16
C GLY A 134 17.88 10.87 4.25
N ASN A 135 16.81 10.75 5.04
CA ASN A 135 16.15 9.47 5.29
C ASN A 135 14.64 9.45 5.00
N GLY A 136 14.03 10.60 4.69
CA GLY A 136 12.61 10.70 4.34
C GLY A 136 11.64 10.46 5.51
N GLN A 137 12.11 10.45 6.76
CA GLN A 137 11.24 10.32 7.93
C GLN A 137 10.49 11.62 8.21
N HIS A 138 9.33 11.52 8.85
CA HIS A 138 8.55 12.69 9.28
C HIS A 138 9.33 13.51 10.31
N LEU A 139 9.39 14.82 10.09
CA LEU A 139 9.87 15.81 11.08
C LEU A 139 8.72 16.45 11.87
N ILE A 140 7.49 16.13 11.49
CA ILE A 140 6.26 16.61 12.10
C ILE A 140 5.46 15.42 12.64
N ASP A 141 4.68 15.64 13.68
CA ASP A 141 3.75 14.65 14.21
C ASP A 141 2.28 15.09 14.00
N ALA A 142 1.34 14.21 14.37
CA ALA A 142 -0.09 14.45 14.15
C ALA A 142 -0.64 15.71 14.83
N SER A 143 0.02 16.22 15.89
CA SER A 143 -0.44 17.40 16.64
C SER A 143 -0.40 18.69 15.82
N VAL A 144 0.45 18.76 14.78
CA VAL A 144 0.57 19.96 13.93
C VAL A 144 -0.36 19.94 12.72
N LEU A 145 -1.21 18.93 12.58
CA LEU A 145 -2.08 18.76 11.41
C LEU A 145 -3.42 19.50 11.52
N ASP A 146 -3.81 19.97 12.71
CA ASP A 146 -5.05 20.73 12.93
C ASP A 146 -4.90 22.21 12.57
N GLY A 147 -6.02 22.89 12.32
CA GLY A 147 -6.09 24.35 12.21
C GLY A 147 -5.69 24.93 10.86
N TRP A 148 -5.48 24.09 9.85
CA TRP A 148 -5.09 24.50 8.50
C TRP A 148 -6.30 24.70 7.58
N THR A 149 -6.20 25.69 6.69
CA THR A 149 -7.16 25.96 5.61
C THR A 149 -6.42 25.90 4.27
N VAL A 150 -6.97 25.20 3.29
CA VAL A 150 -6.43 25.20 1.91
C VAL A 150 -6.72 26.55 1.26
N VAL A 151 -5.66 27.28 0.93
CA VAL A 151 -5.73 28.57 0.24
C VAL A 151 -5.68 28.39 -1.27
N ARG A 152 -4.83 27.49 -1.76
CA ARG A 152 -4.63 27.25 -3.19
C ARG A 152 -4.12 25.84 -3.44
N THR A 153 -4.53 25.26 -4.57
CA THR A 153 -4.06 23.96 -5.05
C THR A 153 -3.63 24.12 -6.51
N ASP A 154 -2.43 23.65 -6.83
CA ASP A 154 -1.89 23.64 -8.19
C ASP A 154 -1.29 22.26 -8.48
N ARG A 155 -1.44 21.77 -9.71
CA ARG A 155 -0.82 20.51 -10.16
C ARG A 155 0.07 20.78 -11.37
N THR A 156 1.31 20.34 -11.29
CA THR A 156 2.30 20.47 -12.36
C THR A 156 2.98 19.12 -12.56
N GLY A 157 2.71 18.45 -13.68
CA GLY A 157 3.21 17.08 -13.91
C GLY A 157 2.80 16.14 -12.78
N ASP A 158 3.80 15.50 -12.18
CA ASP A 158 3.65 14.55 -11.07
C ASP A 158 3.80 15.18 -9.68
N GLU A 159 3.65 16.51 -9.57
CA GLU A 159 3.64 17.23 -8.29
C GLU A 159 2.31 17.96 -8.07
N LEU A 160 1.78 17.81 -6.86
CA LEU A 160 0.69 18.61 -6.32
C LEU A 160 1.27 19.62 -5.32
N THR A 161 1.09 20.91 -5.59
CA THR A 161 1.43 22.00 -4.67
C THR A 161 0.17 22.47 -3.95
N VAL A 162 0.19 22.52 -2.62
CA VAL A 162 -0.96 22.97 -1.81
C VAL A 162 -0.50 24.09 -0.88
N THR A 163 -1.06 25.29 -1.03
CA THR A 163 -0.81 26.39 -0.11
C THR A 163 -1.81 26.33 1.04
N LEU A 164 -1.30 26.22 2.26
CA LEU A 164 -2.07 26.16 3.49
C LEU A 164 -1.89 27.44 4.32
N HIS A 165 -2.93 27.78 5.08
CA HIS A 165 -2.90 28.83 6.10
C HIS A 165 -3.40 28.26 7.43
N HIS A 166 -2.59 28.35 8.48
CA HIS A 166 -2.96 27.92 9.82
C HIS A 166 -3.66 29.04 10.58
N ARG A 167 -4.55 28.70 11.51
CA ARG A 167 -5.25 29.67 12.39
C ARG A 167 -4.32 30.57 13.23
N SER A 168 -3.05 30.22 13.39
CA SER A 168 -2.03 31.10 14.02
C SER A 168 -1.49 32.20 13.09
N GLY A 169 -1.87 32.19 11.81
CA GLY A 169 -1.33 33.08 10.77
C GLY A 169 -0.15 32.48 9.98
N GLU A 170 0.33 31.29 10.34
CA GLU A 170 1.38 30.60 9.59
C GLU A 170 0.90 30.22 8.19
N ARG A 171 1.77 30.36 7.18
CA ARG A 171 1.53 29.86 5.83
C ARG A 171 2.56 28.80 5.46
N HIS A 172 2.09 27.74 4.84
CA HIS A 172 2.94 26.63 4.42
C HIS A 172 2.61 26.23 2.98
N VAL A 173 3.64 25.94 2.19
CA VAL A 173 3.48 25.45 0.81
C VAL A 173 3.89 24.00 0.78
N CYS A 174 2.91 23.11 0.69
CA CYS A 174 3.14 21.68 0.60
C CYS A 174 3.59 21.30 -0.81
N HIS A 175 4.63 20.46 -0.90
CA HIS A 175 5.07 19.81 -2.13
C HIS A 175 4.80 18.31 -2.02
N ILE A 176 3.86 17.80 -2.81
CA ILE A 176 3.36 16.43 -2.69
C ILE A 176 3.58 15.71 -4.01
N PRO A 177 4.50 14.74 -4.07
CA PRO A 177 4.62 13.86 -5.23
C PRO A 177 3.34 13.06 -5.44
N THR A 178 2.83 13.03 -6.67
CA THR A 178 1.59 12.31 -7.01
C THR A 178 1.86 10.90 -7.56
N ALA A 179 3.11 10.60 -7.93
CA ALA A 179 3.54 9.24 -8.21
C ALA A 179 3.72 8.48 -6.89
N GLY A 180 2.78 7.59 -6.57
CA GLY A 180 2.89 6.72 -5.40
C GLY A 180 3.94 5.61 -5.61
N PRO A 181 4.39 4.95 -4.54
CA PRO A 181 5.09 3.68 -4.70
C PRO A 181 4.16 2.72 -5.47
N GLY A 182 4.60 2.26 -6.65
CA GLY A 182 3.85 1.29 -7.44
C GLY A 182 3.51 0.06 -6.61
N ASP A 183 2.25 -0.36 -6.66
CA ASP A 183 1.85 -1.61 -6.06
C ASP A 183 2.34 -2.77 -6.93
N LEU A 184 2.70 -3.88 -6.30
CA LEU A 184 3.11 -5.11 -6.97
C LEU A 184 1.97 -6.12 -6.82
N PRO A 185 0.96 -6.08 -7.71
CA PRO A 185 -0.17 -6.98 -7.59
C PRO A 185 0.30 -8.42 -7.74
N ALA A 186 -0.30 -9.31 -6.96
CA ALA A 186 -0.10 -10.73 -7.10
C ALA A 186 -0.62 -11.19 -8.47
N GLU A 187 0.21 -11.93 -9.22
CA GLU A 187 -0.13 -12.58 -10.48
C GLU A 187 -0.51 -14.03 -10.20
N PRO A 188 -1.81 -14.39 -10.21
CA PRO A 188 -2.25 -15.75 -9.95
C PRO A 188 -1.81 -16.70 -11.07
N TRP A 189 -1.61 -17.97 -10.73
CA TRP A 189 -1.21 -18.99 -11.69
C TRP A 189 -1.93 -20.33 -11.49
N GLY A 190 -1.94 -21.15 -12.53
CA GLY A 190 -2.53 -22.49 -12.55
C GLY A 190 -1.60 -23.53 -13.21
N PRO A 191 -2.10 -24.69 -13.63
CA PRO A 191 -1.28 -25.84 -14.04
C PRO A 191 -0.27 -25.57 -15.17
N ALA A 192 -0.62 -24.70 -16.12
CA ALA A 192 0.25 -24.34 -17.25
C ALA A 192 1.52 -23.56 -16.84
N PHE A 193 1.61 -23.12 -15.57
CA PHE A 193 2.72 -22.32 -15.07
C PHE A 193 3.99 -23.15 -14.80
N ALA A 194 3.90 -24.47 -14.68
CA ALA A 194 5.05 -25.32 -14.35
C ALA A 194 6.24 -25.15 -15.33
N GLU A 195 5.95 -25.12 -16.63
CA GLU A 195 6.97 -24.92 -17.68
C GLU A 195 7.54 -23.49 -17.64
N GLN A 196 6.69 -22.49 -17.39
CA GLN A 196 7.09 -21.09 -17.32
C GLN A 196 8.00 -20.83 -16.11
N LEU A 197 7.70 -21.43 -14.96
CA LEU A 197 8.52 -21.34 -13.76
C LEU A 197 9.92 -21.92 -13.98
N ARG A 198 10.02 -23.08 -14.66
CA ARG A 198 11.33 -23.67 -14.98
C ARG A 198 12.07 -22.86 -16.04
N ALA A 199 11.38 -22.40 -17.08
CA ALA A 199 11.98 -21.56 -18.13
C ALA A 199 12.47 -20.21 -17.59
N GLY A 200 11.79 -19.67 -16.57
CA GLY A 200 12.17 -18.45 -15.88
C GLY A 200 13.15 -18.65 -14.72
N SER A 201 13.68 -19.86 -14.51
CA SER A 201 14.60 -20.11 -13.41
C SER A 201 15.90 -19.30 -13.54
N THR A 202 16.55 -19.05 -12.41
CA THR A 202 17.75 -18.18 -12.31
C THR A 202 18.97 -18.99 -11.87
N SER A 203 20.13 -18.79 -12.49
CA SER A 203 21.37 -19.46 -12.09
C SER A 203 21.93 -18.87 -10.80
N TRP A 204 22.51 -19.69 -9.92
CA TRP A 204 23.28 -19.26 -8.76
C TRP A 204 24.76 -19.64 -8.87
N PRO A 205 25.72 -18.78 -8.46
CA PRO A 205 25.54 -17.37 -8.08
C PRO A 205 25.32 -16.47 -9.32
N GLY A 206 24.57 -15.37 -9.20
CA GLY A 206 24.30 -14.50 -10.35
C GLY A 206 23.48 -13.25 -10.04
N ASP A 207 22.81 -12.70 -11.06
CA ASP A 207 21.80 -11.65 -10.89
C ASP A 207 20.48 -12.29 -10.44
N HIS A 208 19.97 -11.83 -9.29
CA HIS A 208 18.75 -12.35 -8.68
C HIS A 208 17.50 -11.53 -9.02
N GLY A 209 17.58 -10.56 -9.95
CA GLY A 209 16.44 -9.73 -10.34
C GLY A 209 15.23 -10.54 -10.79
N ALA A 210 15.43 -11.58 -11.60
CA ALA A 210 14.36 -12.45 -12.07
C ALA A 210 13.74 -13.30 -10.93
N LEU A 211 14.58 -13.77 -9.99
CA LEU A 211 14.13 -14.47 -8.79
C LEU A 211 13.23 -13.57 -7.93
N VAL A 212 13.68 -12.33 -7.69
CA VAL A 212 12.96 -11.32 -6.91
C VAL A 212 11.63 -10.95 -7.57
N ASP A 213 11.62 -10.74 -8.90
CA ASP A 213 10.40 -10.46 -9.67
C ASP A 213 9.37 -11.59 -9.54
N GLN A 214 9.80 -12.83 -9.74
CA GLN A 214 8.93 -14.00 -9.65
C GLN A 214 8.40 -14.23 -8.24
N LEU A 215 9.25 -14.13 -7.21
CA LEU A 215 8.80 -14.25 -5.83
C LEU A 215 7.83 -13.12 -5.45
N ALA A 216 8.10 -11.88 -5.86
CA ALA A 216 7.24 -10.75 -5.54
C ALA A 216 5.85 -10.85 -6.21
N ARG A 217 5.79 -11.25 -7.48
CA ARG A 217 4.55 -11.30 -8.26
C ARG A 217 3.80 -12.61 -8.12
N ARG A 218 4.51 -13.74 -8.18
CA ARG A 218 3.93 -15.09 -8.29
C ARG A 218 4.07 -15.89 -7.02
N GLY A 219 4.86 -15.42 -6.05
CA GLY A 219 5.04 -16.11 -4.77
C GLY A 219 5.86 -17.40 -4.88
N ILE A 220 6.47 -17.70 -6.01
CA ILE A 220 7.34 -18.87 -6.18
C ILE A 220 8.38 -18.58 -7.26
N ALA A 221 9.59 -19.07 -7.06
CA ALA A 221 10.68 -18.99 -8.03
C ALA A 221 11.66 -20.16 -7.88
N LEU A 222 12.37 -20.49 -8.96
CA LEU A 222 13.34 -21.58 -9.01
C LEU A 222 14.74 -21.06 -9.30
N LEU A 223 15.72 -21.57 -8.56
CA LEU A 223 17.14 -21.43 -8.82
C LEU A 223 17.72 -22.75 -9.33
N HIS A 224 18.72 -22.66 -10.19
CA HIS A 224 19.51 -23.79 -10.67
C HIS A 224 21.01 -23.50 -10.51
N ASP A 225 21.83 -24.53 -10.75
CA ASP A 225 23.29 -24.48 -10.64
C ASP A 225 23.82 -24.08 -9.25
N CYS A 226 23.02 -24.27 -8.19
CA CYS A 226 23.39 -23.90 -6.82
C CYS A 226 24.52 -24.77 -6.22
N GLY A 227 24.92 -25.85 -6.88
CA GLY A 227 25.77 -26.88 -6.29
C GLY A 227 25.04 -27.72 -5.24
N VAL A 228 25.72 -28.72 -4.67
CA VAL A 228 25.14 -29.70 -3.72
C VAL A 228 25.80 -29.64 -2.35
N GLU A 229 26.43 -28.52 -2.03
CA GLU A 229 27.11 -28.34 -0.75
C GLU A 229 26.09 -28.03 0.36
N PRO A 230 26.17 -28.72 1.52
CA PRO A 230 25.31 -28.42 2.66
C PRO A 230 25.45 -26.96 3.13
N GLY A 231 24.33 -26.31 3.45
CA GLY A 231 24.29 -24.93 3.92
C GLY A 231 24.13 -23.87 2.82
N THR A 232 24.23 -24.25 1.53
CA THR A 232 24.01 -23.33 0.39
C THR A 232 22.69 -22.57 0.48
N VAL A 233 21.62 -23.23 0.96
CA VAL A 233 20.30 -22.59 1.17
C VAL A 233 20.36 -21.38 2.12
N LEU A 234 21.27 -21.38 3.11
CA LEU A 234 21.48 -20.26 4.04
C LEU A 234 22.20 -19.09 3.35
N GLU A 235 23.16 -19.39 2.47
CA GLU A 235 23.87 -18.38 1.70
C GLU A 235 22.92 -17.66 0.73
N VAL A 236 22.09 -18.43 0.02
CA VAL A 236 21.04 -17.90 -0.85
C VAL A 236 20.05 -17.06 -0.02
N GLY A 237 19.56 -17.60 1.09
CA GLY A 237 18.62 -16.91 1.98
C GLY A 237 19.16 -15.57 2.51
N ASN A 238 20.42 -15.53 2.96
CA ASN A 238 21.07 -14.32 3.48
C ASN A 238 21.57 -13.35 2.39
N THR A 239 21.58 -13.77 1.11
CA THR A 239 21.88 -12.87 -0.01
C THR A 239 20.69 -12.01 -0.38
N ILE A 240 19.48 -12.56 -0.24
CA ILE A 240 18.24 -11.90 -0.65
C ILE A 240 17.53 -11.24 0.55
N GLY A 241 17.62 -11.86 1.73
CA GLY A 241 17.02 -11.36 2.96
C GLY A 241 17.82 -11.79 4.18
N PHE A 242 17.11 -12.17 5.24
CA PHE A 242 17.72 -12.63 6.49
C PHE A 242 17.11 -13.97 6.88
N VAL A 243 17.95 -14.96 7.17
CA VAL A 243 17.46 -16.27 7.63
C VAL A 243 16.78 -16.12 8.99
N ARG A 244 15.53 -16.59 9.08
CA ARG A 244 14.80 -16.72 10.33
C ARG A 244 15.20 -18.00 11.04
N GLU A 245 15.90 -17.85 12.16
CA GLU A 245 16.16 -18.95 13.07
C GLU A 245 14.87 -19.39 13.80
N THR A 246 14.70 -20.71 13.94
CA THR A 246 13.56 -21.31 14.63
C THR A 246 14.02 -22.35 15.63
N ASN A 247 13.09 -23.02 16.34
CA ASN A 247 13.46 -24.18 17.17
C ASN A 247 13.96 -25.39 16.35
N TYR A 248 13.85 -25.35 15.02
CA TYR A 248 14.50 -26.32 14.14
C TYR A 248 15.95 -25.91 13.78
N GLY A 249 16.42 -24.76 14.28
CA GLY A 249 17.65 -24.10 13.86
C GLY A 249 17.43 -23.10 12.72
N ALA A 250 18.53 -22.55 12.22
CA ALA A 250 18.57 -21.74 10.99
C ALA A 250 18.44 -22.61 9.73
N LEU A 251 18.83 -23.89 9.83
CA LEU A 251 18.86 -24.89 8.78
C LEU A 251 18.14 -26.14 9.28
N PHE A 252 17.31 -26.75 8.45
CA PHE A 252 16.72 -28.06 8.73
C PHE A 252 16.87 -28.99 7.53
N ASP A 253 17.14 -30.26 7.81
CA ASP A 253 17.20 -31.29 6.79
C ASP A 253 15.81 -31.91 6.56
N VAL A 254 15.52 -32.28 5.32
CA VAL A 254 14.36 -33.07 4.88
C VAL A 254 14.90 -34.32 4.19
N VAL A 255 15.21 -35.35 4.98
CA VAL A 255 15.76 -36.63 4.51
C VAL A 255 14.68 -37.70 4.53
N ALA A 256 14.40 -38.33 3.40
CA ALA A 256 13.56 -39.53 3.39
C ALA A 256 14.45 -40.74 3.72
N GLU A 257 14.28 -41.32 4.91
CA GLU A 257 14.98 -42.52 5.37
C GLU A 257 13.97 -43.65 5.68
N PRO A 258 14.38 -44.93 5.66
CA PRO A 258 13.50 -46.07 5.91
C PRO A 258 12.81 -46.06 7.30
N ASP A 259 13.40 -45.43 8.32
CA ASP A 259 12.89 -45.35 9.71
C ASP A 259 12.91 -43.90 10.27
N PRO A 260 11.89 -43.07 10.00
CA PRO A 260 11.87 -41.65 10.36
C PRO A 260 11.27 -41.30 11.75
N VAL A 261 11.79 -40.22 12.38
CA VAL A 261 11.31 -39.66 13.69
C VAL A 261 10.18 -38.62 13.53
N ASN A 262 9.94 -38.09 12.33
CA ASN A 262 8.87 -37.13 12.01
C ASN A 262 8.25 -37.51 10.66
N LEU A 263 6.92 -37.37 10.52
CA LEU A 263 6.18 -37.73 9.30
C LEU A 263 6.61 -36.94 8.05
N ALA A 264 7.22 -35.75 8.19
CA ALA A 264 7.90 -35.05 7.09
C ALA A 264 8.99 -35.91 6.42
N PHE A 265 9.49 -36.91 7.14
CA PHE A 265 10.48 -37.89 6.69
C PHE A 265 9.88 -39.26 6.32
N THR A 266 8.55 -39.41 6.24
CA THR A 266 7.88 -40.68 5.83
C THR A 266 7.50 -40.72 4.33
N PRO A 267 7.39 -41.90 3.70
CA PRO A 267 6.93 -42.03 2.30
C PRO A 267 5.49 -41.63 2.02
N LEU A 268 4.70 -41.30 3.05
CA LEU A 268 3.30 -40.94 2.88
C LEU A 268 3.18 -39.62 2.11
N ALA A 269 2.12 -39.52 1.29
CA ALA A 269 1.80 -38.29 0.59
C ALA A 269 1.59 -37.15 1.62
N LEU A 270 2.15 -35.99 1.32
CA LEU A 270 1.87 -34.78 2.07
C LEU A 270 0.90 -33.95 1.23
N HIS A 271 -0.35 -33.84 1.68
CA HIS A 271 -1.32 -32.92 1.11
C HIS A 271 -0.77 -31.49 1.12
N ALA A 272 -1.25 -30.66 0.19
CA ALA A 272 -0.83 -29.27 0.08
C ALA A 272 -1.07 -28.53 1.41
N HIS A 273 -0.03 -27.92 1.95
CA HIS A 273 -0.07 -27.20 3.21
C HIS A 273 0.85 -25.99 3.21
N THR A 274 0.64 -25.10 4.17
CA THR A 274 1.58 -24.05 4.55
C THR A 274 2.32 -24.44 5.82
N ASP A 275 3.57 -24.07 5.92
CA ASP A 275 4.39 -24.36 7.08
C ASP A 275 4.11 -23.41 8.24
N ASN A 276 4.19 -23.96 9.45
CA ASN A 276 4.24 -23.21 10.69
C ASN A 276 3.10 -22.18 10.90
N PRO A 277 1.82 -22.47 10.56
CA PRO A 277 0.72 -21.52 10.81
C PRO A 277 0.48 -21.27 12.31
N TYR A 278 1.09 -22.08 13.19
CA TYR A 278 1.14 -21.91 14.63
C TYR A 278 2.13 -20.85 15.13
N ARG A 279 2.90 -20.17 14.25
CA ARG A 279 3.80 -19.07 14.61
C ARG A 279 3.17 -17.71 14.35
N GLU A 280 3.47 -16.73 15.19
CA GLU A 280 3.06 -15.35 15.04
C GLU A 280 4.26 -14.39 15.22
N PRO A 281 4.76 -13.73 14.15
CA PRO A 281 4.34 -13.89 12.75
C PRO A 281 4.71 -15.28 12.18
N CYS A 282 3.94 -15.75 11.20
CA CYS A 282 4.26 -16.97 10.44
C CYS A 282 5.43 -16.69 9.49
N PRO A 283 6.43 -17.59 9.35
CA PRO A 283 7.49 -17.45 8.36
C PRO A 283 6.91 -17.29 6.97
N THR A 284 7.30 -16.22 6.26
CA THR A 284 6.62 -15.83 5.04
C THR A 284 7.26 -16.37 3.78
N VAL A 285 8.54 -16.75 3.78
CA VAL A 285 9.19 -17.39 2.64
C VAL A 285 9.91 -18.65 3.10
N GLN A 286 9.69 -19.75 2.41
CA GLN A 286 10.43 -21.00 2.61
C GLN A 286 11.35 -21.25 1.40
N LEU A 287 12.56 -21.70 1.69
CA LEU A 287 13.52 -22.16 0.68
C LEU A 287 13.77 -23.64 0.89
N LEU A 288 13.83 -24.41 -0.20
CA LEU A 288 14.19 -25.82 -0.20
C LEU A 288 15.22 -26.08 -1.30
N HIS A 289 16.42 -26.49 -0.90
CA HIS A 289 17.55 -26.81 -1.77
C HIS A 289 17.75 -28.32 -1.88
N CYS A 290 17.86 -28.84 -3.10
CA CYS A 290 18.04 -30.25 -3.36
C CYS A 290 19.53 -30.63 -3.38
N LEU A 291 19.96 -31.42 -2.39
CA LEU A 291 21.31 -32.00 -2.35
C LEU A 291 21.35 -33.37 -3.04
N ALA A 292 20.30 -34.17 -2.85
CA ALA A 292 20.13 -35.46 -3.50
C ALA A 292 18.65 -35.70 -3.86
N ALA A 293 18.40 -36.07 -5.11
CA ALA A 293 17.08 -36.45 -5.62
C ALA A 293 16.89 -37.98 -5.54
N ALA A 294 15.63 -38.41 -5.44
CA ALA A 294 15.26 -39.80 -5.71
C ALA A 294 15.19 -40.04 -7.23
N ASN A 295 15.51 -41.24 -7.71
CA ASN A 295 15.47 -41.58 -9.13
C ASN A 295 14.03 -41.68 -9.65
N ASP A 296 13.10 -42.18 -8.83
CA ASP A 296 11.68 -42.36 -9.19
C ASP A 296 10.73 -41.69 -8.17
N GLY A 297 9.86 -40.80 -8.67
CA GLY A 297 8.83 -40.12 -7.87
C GLY A 297 9.34 -38.90 -7.07
N GLY A 298 8.58 -38.49 -6.05
CA GLY A 298 8.97 -37.39 -5.16
C GLY A 298 8.85 -35.98 -5.76
N SER A 299 8.03 -35.80 -6.81
CA SER A 299 7.66 -34.48 -7.32
C SER A 299 7.04 -33.65 -6.19
N SER A 300 7.52 -32.41 -6.07
CA SER A 300 6.92 -31.43 -5.18
C SER A 300 5.71 -30.84 -5.87
N ARG A 301 4.56 -30.88 -5.19
CA ARG A 301 3.32 -30.25 -5.64
C ARG A 301 3.24 -28.87 -5.02
N PHE A 302 2.93 -27.86 -5.83
CA PHE A 302 2.70 -26.49 -5.37
C PHE A 302 1.32 -26.02 -5.83
N VAL A 303 0.63 -25.27 -4.98
CA VAL A 303 -0.70 -24.72 -5.27
C VAL A 303 -0.70 -23.23 -4.92
N ASP A 304 -1.17 -22.39 -5.84
CA ASP A 304 -1.40 -20.98 -5.56
C ASP A 304 -2.64 -20.83 -4.68
N GLY A 305 -2.44 -20.64 -3.38
CA GLY A 305 -3.52 -20.51 -2.43
C GLY A 305 -4.40 -19.30 -2.69
N PHE A 306 -3.87 -18.22 -3.29
CA PHE A 306 -4.69 -17.06 -3.61
C PHE A 306 -5.64 -17.37 -4.76
N ALA A 307 -5.13 -17.99 -5.83
CA ALA A 307 -5.97 -18.43 -6.93
C ALA A 307 -7.01 -19.46 -6.45
N ALA A 308 -6.63 -20.42 -5.60
CA ALA A 308 -7.55 -21.40 -5.02
C ALA A 308 -8.62 -20.75 -4.13
N ALA A 309 -8.26 -19.78 -3.31
CA ALA A 309 -9.21 -19.03 -2.49
C ALA A 309 -10.21 -18.24 -3.35
N GLU A 310 -9.77 -17.62 -4.45
CA GLU A 310 -10.67 -16.93 -5.39
C GLU A 310 -11.57 -17.92 -6.17
N MET A 311 -11.06 -19.10 -6.53
CA MET A 311 -11.89 -20.18 -7.09
C MET A 311 -12.97 -20.62 -6.09
N LEU A 312 -12.59 -20.83 -4.83
CA LEU A 312 -13.55 -21.15 -3.76
C LEU A 312 -14.60 -20.04 -3.58
N ARG A 313 -14.19 -18.77 -3.62
CA ARG A 313 -15.11 -17.62 -3.53
C ARG A 313 -16.15 -17.65 -4.65
N ALA A 314 -15.76 -18.05 -5.85
CA ALA A 314 -16.65 -18.11 -7.01
C ALA A 314 -17.54 -19.37 -7.01
N GLU A 315 -16.98 -20.54 -6.69
CA GLU A 315 -17.68 -21.83 -6.76
C GLU A 315 -18.57 -22.07 -5.52
N GLU A 316 -18.08 -21.74 -4.33
CA GLU A 316 -18.68 -22.08 -3.03
C GLU A 316 -18.60 -20.89 -2.05
N PRO A 317 -19.31 -19.77 -2.32
CA PRO A 317 -19.16 -18.52 -1.56
C PRO A 317 -19.45 -18.66 -0.06
N ALA A 318 -20.36 -19.55 0.35
CA ALA A 318 -20.65 -19.81 1.75
C ALA A 318 -19.49 -20.54 2.47
N ALA A 319 -18.78 -21.42 1.77
CA ALA A 319 -17.57 -22.05 2.29
C ALA A 319 -16.44 -21.02 2.42
N PHE A 320 -16.27 -20.16 1.42
CA PHE A 320 -15.31 -19.06 1.47
C PHE A 320 -15.58 -18.11 2.65
N GLU A 321 -16.82 -17.67 2.85
CA GLU A 321 -17.21 -16.83 3.99
C GLU A 321 -16.91 -17.52 5.33
N THR A 322 -17.25 -18.81 5.46
CA THR A 322 -16.95 -19.58 6.67
C THR A 322 -15.45 -19.64 6.95
N LEU A 323 -14.65 -19.90 5.92
CA LEU A 323 -13.19 -20.07 6.06
C LEU A 323 -12.42 -18.76 6.24
N THR A 324 -13.05 -17.62 5.96
CA THR A 324 -12.50 -16.28 6.20
C THR A 324 -12.92 -15.68 7.54
N THR A 325 -14.01 -16.17 8.13
CA THR A 325 -14.58 -15.62 9.37
C THR A 325 -14.46 -16.53 10.59
N THR A 326 -14.18 -17.82 10.40
CA THR A 326 -13.96 -18.77 11.50
C THR A 326 -12.47 -18.96 11.78
N ASP A 327 -12.01 -18.40 12.88
CA ASP A 327 -10.68 -18.70 13.41
C ASP A 327 -10.55 -20.14 13.92
N VAL A 328 -9.43 -20.77 13.59
CA VAL A 328 -8.94 -21.99 14.21
C VAL A 328 -7.67 -21.74 15.01
N THR A 329 -7.35 -22.65 15.92
CA THR A 329 -6.05 -22.66 16.60
C THR A 329 -5.11 -23.59 15.86
N PHE A 330 -3.92 -23.10 15.52
CA PHE A 330 -2.80 -23.93 15.14
C PHE A 330 -1.84 -24.06 16.33
N ARG A 331 -1.35 -25.27 16.60
CA ARG A 331 -0.41 -25.55 17.68
C ARG A 331 0.67 -26.55 17.27
N TYR A 332 1.87 -26.33 17.77
CA TYR A 332 2.97 -27.29 17.72
C TYR A 332 3.61 -27.43 19.09
N ARG A 333 3.74 -28.66 19.58
CA ARG A 333 4.37 -28.97 20.86
C ARG A 333 5.48 -30.00 20.69
N SER A 334 6.64 -29.71 21.28
CA SER A 334 7.77 -30.62 21.39
C SER A 334 8.51 -30.37 22.71
N THR A 335 9.59 -31.11 22.97
CA THR A 335 10.40 -30.91 24.18
C THR A 335 10.96 -29.49 24.22
N GLY A 336 10.55 -28.69 25.22
CA GLY A 336 11.01 -27.31 25.42
C GLY A 336 10.34 -26.26 24.52
N VAL A 337 9.35 -26.62 23.69
CA VAL A 337 8.67 -25.71 22.77
C VAL A 337 7.17 -25.99 22.72
N ASP A 338 6.36 -24.94 22.93
CA ASP A 338 4.91 -24.96 22.73
C ASP A 338 4.52 -23.66 22.00
N LEU A 339 4.19 -23.77 20.73
CA LEU A 339 3.86 -22.65 19.85
C LEU A 339 2.38 -22.73 19.47
N GLN A 340 1.70 -21.59 19.50
CA GLN A 340 0.29 -21.50 19.15
C GLN A 340 0.01 -20.18 18.44
N ALA A 341 -0.87 -20.21 17.45
CA ALA A 341 -1.47 -19.02 16.87
C ALA A 341 -2.93 -19.28 16.48
N ARG A 342 -3.73 -18.22 16.45
CA ARG A 342 -5.15 -18.27 16.07
C ARG A 342 -5.36 -17.42 14.83
N ARG A 343 -6.01 -17.98 13.80
CA ARG A 343 -6.30 -17.30 12.52
C ARG A 343 -7.33 -18.07 11.70
N PRO A 344 -7.99 -17.43 10.72
CA PRO A 344 -8.79 -18.15 9.75
C PRO A 344 -7.90 -18.94 8.77
N LEU A 345 -8.51 -19.85 8.02
CA LEU A 345 -7.79 -20.58 6.96
C LEU A 345 -7.48 -19.67 5.77
N ILE A 346 -8.30 -18.63 5.54
CA ILE A 346 -8.11 -17.62 4.51
C ILE A 346 -8.20 -16.24 5.18
N GLU A 347 -7.11 -15.48 5.17
CA GLU A 347 -7.08 -14.11 5.69
C GLU A 347 -7.38 -13.12 4.56
N LEU A 348 -8.22 -12.11 4.82
CA LEU A 348 -8.48 -11.01 3.90
C LEU A 348 -7.80 -9.71 4.38
N ASP A 349 -7.47 -8.83 3.45
CA ASP A 349 -7.13 -7.44 3.78
C ASP A 349 -8.40 -6.57 3.95
N CYS A 350 -8.20 -5.27 4.20
CA CYS A 350 -9.30 -4.33 4.42
C CYS A 350 -10.17 -4.09 3.18
N ASP A 351 -9.68 -4.41 1.98
CA ASP A 351 -10.39 -4.29 0.71
C ASP A 351 -11.07 -5.60 0.30
N GLY A 352 -10.90 -6.67 1.11
CA GLY A 352 -11.47 -8.00 0.87
C GLY A 352 -10.64 -8.88 -0.07
N ALA A 353 -9.42 -8.47 -0.43
CA ALA A 353 -8.50 -9.29 -1.21
C ALA A 353 -7.84 -10.35 -0.31
N VAL A 354 -7.53 -11.51 -0.88
CA VAL A 354 -6.88 -12.60 -0.13
C VAL A 354 -5.45 -12.17 0.22
N ARG A 355 -5.13 -12.19 1.52
CA ARG A 355 -3.85 -11.77 2.07
C ARG A 355 -2.96 -12.96 2.48
N ALA A 356 -3.56 -14.05 2.95
CA ALA A 356 -2.85 -15.26 3.32
C ALA A 356 -3.77 -16.49 3.31
N VAL A 357 -3.20 -17.66 3.06
CA VAL A 357 -3.86 -18.95 3.22
C VAL A 357 -3.06 -19.79 4.20
N SER A 358 -3.72 -20.34 5.22
CA SER A 358 -3.11 -21.15 6.28
C SER A 358 -3.80 -22.50 6.36
N VAL A 359 -3.20 -23.53 5.78
CA VAL A 359 -3.74 -24.91 5.81
C VAL A 359 -2.65 -25.84 6.28
N ASN A 360 -2.84 -26.45 7.45
CA ASN A 360 -1.93 -27.49 7.96
C ASN A 360 -2.66 -28.38 8.96
N ASN A 361 -3.23 -29.48 8.45
CA ASN A 361 -4.02 -30.42 9.25
C ASN A 361 -3.26 -31.01 10.45
N ARG A 362 -1.93 -31.12 10.37
CA ARG A 362 -1.09 -31.72 11.43
C ARG A 362 -0.93 -30.83 12.65
N SER A 363 -1.15 -29.53 12.48
CA SER A 363 -1.03 -28.53 13.54
C SER A 363 -2.33 -27.82 13.84
N MET A 364 -3.41 -28.06 13.07
CA MET A 364 -4.71 -27.48 13.36
C MET A 364 -5.36 -28.24 14.52
N GLU A 365 -5.63 -27.55 15.63
CA GLU A 365 -6.38 -28.08 16.75
C GLU A 365 -7.87 -28.20 16.36
N PRO A 366 -8.59 -29.20 16.91
CA PRO A 366 -10.01 -29.33 16.67
C PRO A 366 -10.77 -28.10 17.21
N LEU A 367 -11.79 -27.66 16.49
CA LEU A 367 -12.77 -26.72 17.04
C LEU A 367 -13.39 -27.30 18.32
N GLY A 368 -13.66 -26.41 19.30
CA GLY A 368 -14.34 -26.78 20.55
C GLY A 368 -15.66 -27.50 20.30
N ALA A 369 -15.95 -28.55 21.07
CA ALA A 369 -17.12 -29.40 20.87
C ALA A 369 -18.47 -28.68 21.09
N ASP A 370 -18.45 -27.53 21.77
CA ASP A 370 -19.58 -26.66 22.06
C ASP A 370 -19.85 -25.61 20.97
N ARG A 371 -18.98 -25.53 19.94
CA ARG A 371 -19.14 -24.56 18.86
C ARG A 371 -20.28 -24.92 17.92
N ALA A 372 -21.30 -24.07 17.89
CA ALA A 372 -22.47 -24.23 17.03
C ALA A 372 -22.13 -24.25 15.53
N ASP A 373 -21.01 -23.63 15.12
CA ASP A 373 -20.55 -23.54 13.74
C ASP A 373 -19.60 -24.67 13.32
N ALA A 374 -19.31 -25.64 14.19
CA ALA A 374 -18.36 -26.71 13.89
C ALA A 374 -18.74 -27.51 12.63
N VAL A 375 -20.02 -27.87 12.47
CA VAL A 375 -20.50 -28.63 11.31
C VAL A 375 -20.27 -27.85 10.01
N THR A 376 -20.62 -26.57 10.00
CA THR A 376 -20.45 -25.67 8.85
C THR A 376 -18.96 -25.51 8.52
N PHE A 377 -18.12 -25.26 9.52
CA PHE A 377 -16.68 -25.12 9.35
C PHE A 377 -16.06 -26.38 8.74
N TYR A 378 -16.31 -27.57 9.31
CA TYR A 378 -15.72 -28.79 8.78
C TYR A 378 -16.27 -29.15 7.39
N GLY A 379 -17.49 -28.73 7.05
CA GLY A 379 -18.00 -28.78 5.68
C GLY A 379 -17.16 -27.93 4.73
N ALA A 380 -17.01 -26.64 5.04
CA ALA A 380 -16.23 -25.70 4.25
C ALA A 380 -14.74 -26.10 4.14
N TYR A 381 -14.15 -26.58 5.24
CA TYR A 381 -12.77 -27.04 5.27
C TYR A 381 -12.53 -28.23 4.33
N ARG A 382 -13.44 -29.21 4.29
CA ARG A 382 -13.35 -30.32 3.33
C ARG A 382 -13.42 -29.81 1.89
N THR A 383 -14.35 -28.90 1.58
CA THR A 383 -14.45 -28.28 0.26
C THR A 383 -13.14 -27.61 -0.17
N LEU A 384 -12.47 -26.87 0.74
CA LEU A 384 -11.16 -26.28 0.44
C LEU A 384 -10.09 -27.34 0.19
N VAL A 385 -10.01 -28.38 1.02
CA VAL A 385 -9.01 -29.45 0.85
C VAL A 385 -9.24 -30.20 -0.46
N ASP A 386 -10.48 -30.53 -0.80
CA ASP A 386 -10.83 -31.18 -2.06
C ASP A 386 -10.45 -30.32 -3.27
N LEU A 387 -10.68 -29.00 -3.19
CA LEU A 387 -10.26 -28.03 -4.22
C LEU A 387 -8.73 -28.02 -4.40
N LEU A 388 -7.97 -27.97 -3.29
CA LEU A 388 -6.51 -27.93 -3.31
C LEU A 388 -5.89 -29.21 -3.91
N ASP A 389 -6.58 -30.35 -3.83
CA ASP A 389 -6.12 -31.64 -4.33
C ASP A 389 -6.47 -31.87 -5.83
N ARG A 390 -7.32 -31.05 -6.45
CA ARG A 390 -7.64 -31.15 -7.90
C ARG A 390 -6.40 -30.99 -8.79
N ASP A 391 -6.31 -31.80 -9.85
CA ASP A 391 -5.16 -31.75 -10.79
C ASP A 391 -5.12 -30.45 -11.62
N ASP A 392 -6.23 -29.72 -11.72
CA ASP A 392 -6.31 -28.45 -12.46
C ASP A 392 -6.01 -27.20 -11.62
N VAL A 393 -5.57 -27.37 -10.37
CA VAL A 393 -5.28 -26.28 -9.42
C VAL A 393 -3.78 -26.14 -9.12
N GLY A 394 -3.04 -27.26 -9.09
CA GLY A 394 -1.63 -27.28 -8.73
C GLY A 394 -0.66 -27.42 -9.90
N ILE A 395 0.62 -27.20 -9.62
CA ILE A 395 1.74 -27.55 -10.49
C ILE A 395 2.61 -28.62 -9.82
N GLU A 396 3.34 -29.39 -10.63
CA GLU A 396 4.33 -30.35 -10.14
C GLU A 396 5.72 -30.03 -10.66
N ILE A 397 6.69 -30.10 -9.74
CA ILE A 397 8.09 -29.80 -10.02
C ILE A 397 8.96 -30.85 -9.34
N THR A 398 9.83 -31.49 -10.13
CA THR A 398 10.90 -32.33 -9.60
C THR A 398 12.19 -31.53 -9.52
N LEU A 399 12.71 -31.32 -8.31
CA LEU A 399 13.98 -30.64 -8.10
C LEU A 399 15.16 -31.58 -8.38
N ARG A 400 16.06 -31.16 -9.26
CA ARG A 400 17.34 -31.84 -9.51
C ARG A 400 18.36 -31.46 -8.43
N PRO A 401 19.38 -32.29 -8.15
CA PRO A 401 20.49 -31.88 -7.30
C PRO A 401 21.09 -30.57 -7.81
N GLY A 402 21.24 -29.60 -6.91
CA GLY A 402 21.66 -28.23 -7.26
C GLY A 402 20.55 -27.28 -7.68
N GLU A 403 19.28 -27.71 -7.68
CA GLU A 403 18.14 -26.81 -7.79
C GLU A 403 17.60 -26.42 -6.41
N LEU A 404 17.10 -25.18 -6.30
CA LEU A 404 16.46 -24.63 -5.11
C LEU A 404 15.11 -24.03 -5.51
N VAL A 405 14.09 -24.23 -4.70
CA VAL A 405 12.81 -23.52 -4.83
C VAL A 405 12.63 -22.58 -3.64
N ALA A 406 12.23 -21.35 -3.92
CA ALA A 406 11.80 -20.39 -2.93
C ALA A 406 10.32 -20.08 -3.16
N PHE A 407 9.53 -19.97 -2.10
CA PHE A 407 8.11 -19.66 -2.22
C PHE A 407 7.56 -18.92 -1.01
N ASP A 408 6.56 -18.06 -1.25
CA ASP A 408 5.79 -17.35 -0.24
C ASP A 408 4.91 -18.35 0.51
N ASN A 409 5.31 -18.69 1.72
CA ASN A 409 4.66 -19.67 2.58
C ASN A 409 3.30 -19.17 3.16
N ARG A 410 2.92 -17.91 2.89
CA ARG A 410 1.56 -17.40 3.19
C ARG A 410 0.64 -17.44 1.97
N ARG A 411 1.15 -17.75 0.78
CA ARG A 411 0.38 -17.84 -0.46
C ARG A 411 0.43 -19.25 -1.05
N VAL A 412 1.62 -19.79 -1.23
CA VAL A 412 1.86 -21.03 -1.96
C VAL A 412 1.85 -22.20 -1.00
N LEU A 413 0.86 -23.07 -1.15
CA LEU A 413 0.83 -24.34 -0.45
C LEU A 413 1.74 -25.32 -1.17
N HIS A 414 2.36 -26.21 -0.40
CA HIS A 414 3.28 -27.20 -0.94
C HIS A 414 3.02 -28.58 -0.34
N GLY A 415 3.39 -29.61 -1.09
CA GLY A 415 3.18 -31.00 -0.72
C GLY A 415 4.03 -31.93 -1.58
N ARG A 416 3.76 -33.23 -1.47
CA ARG A 416 4.39 -34.25 -2.31
C ARG A 416 3.46 -35.44 -2.51
N ARG A 417 3.52 -36.05 -3.69
CA ARG A 417 2.91 -37.38 -3.90
C ARG A 417 3.71 -38.44 -3.15
N ALA A 418 3.06 -39.56 -2.84
CA ALA A 418 3.74 -40.72 -2.26
C ALA A 418 4.79 -41.28 -3.23
N PHE A 419 5.87 -41.84 -2.71
CA PHE A 419 6.92 -42.49 -3.51
C PHE A 419 7.52 -43.70 -2.75
N PRO A 420 8.04 -44.72 -3.46
CA PRO A 420 8.67 -45.87 -2.81
C PRO A 420 9.97 -45.46 -2.09
N VAL A 421 10.15 -45.84 -0.81
CA VAL A 421 11.42 -45.62 -0.08
C VAL A 421 12.42 -46.70 -0.45
N THR A 422 12.98 -46.62 -1.64
CA THR A 422 14.14 -47.44 -2.02
C THR A 422 15.43 -46.63 -2.07
N GLU A 423 15.37 -45.30 -1.95
CA GLU A 423 16.49 -44.40 -2.23
C GLU A 423 16.53 -43.13 -1.36
N ARG A 424 17.73 -42.53 -1.24
CA ARG A 424 18.01 -41.35 -0.40
C ARG A 424 17.65 -40.05 -1.12
N ARG A 425 16.60 -39.37 -0.65
CA ARG A 425 16.26 -37.97 -1.02
C ARG A 425 16.67 -37.04 0.12
N HIS A 426 17.42 -35.98 -0.18
CA HIS A 426 17.91 -35.02 0.81
C HIS A 426 17.70 -33.59 0.32
N LEU A 427 16.77 -32.88 0.97
CA LEU A 427 16.65 -31.43 0.82
C LEU A 427 17.13 -30.73 2.10
N GLN A 428 17.63 -29.51 1.95
CA GLN A 428 17.87 -28.60 3.05
C GLN A 428 16.97 -27.39 2.94
N GLY A 429 16.37 -27.00 4.06
CA GLY A 429 15.45 -25.88 4.12
C GLY A 429 15.87 -24.81 5.12
N CYS A 430 15.44 -23.58 4.81
CA CYS A 430 15.45 -22.47 5.74
C CYS A 430 14.24 -21.57 5.47
N TYR A 431 14.02 -20.58 6.35
CA TYR A 431 12.99 -19.58 6.19
C TYR A 431 13.60 -18.18 6.10
N ILE A 432 13.01 -17.30 5.30
CA ILE A 432 13.29 -15.85 5.29
C ILE A 432 11.97 -15.07 5.32
N ASP A 433 12.04 -13.75 5.25
CA ASP A 433 10.87 -12.88 5.20
C ASP A 433 10.64 -12.19 3.85
N ILE A 434 9.36 -12.02 3.50
CA ILE A 434 8.88 -11.50 2.21
C ILE A 434 9.12 -9.98 2.09
N ASP A 435 9.32 -9.26 3.20
CA ASP A 435 9.63 -7.84 3.16
C ASP A 435 11.00 -7.59 2.50
N ALA A 436 11.96 -8.49 2.67
CA ALA A 436 13.25 -8.42 1.98
C ALA A 436 13.10 -8.56 0.46
N ILE A 437 12.28 -9.53 0.01
CA ILE A 437 11.93 -9.71 -1.41
C ILE A 437 11.26 -8.45 -1.96
N ARG A 438 10.25 -7.93 -1.27
CA ARG A 438 9.52 -6.73 -1.68
C ARG A 438 10.41 -5.48 -1.65
N SER A 439 11.39 -5.42 -0.74
CA SER A 439 12.40 -4.37 -0.69
C SER A 439 13.29 -4.40 -1.93
N ALA A 440 13.86 -5.57 -2.25
CA ALA A 440 14.69 -5.78 -3.43
C ALA A 440 13.90 -5.47 -4.72
N ALA A 441 12.62 -5.87 -4.80
CA ALA A 441 11.77 -5.60 -5.95
C ALA A 441 11.58 -4.09 -6.19
N ARG A 442 11.30 -3.33 -5.12
CA ARG A 442 11.19 -1.86 -5.19
C ARG A 442 12.49 -1.18 -5.58
N GLN A 443 13.63 -1.66 -5.08
CA GLN A 443 14.95 -1.13 -5.45
C GLN A 443 15.28 -1.39 -6.93
N ALA A 444 14.87 -2.54 -7.47
CA ALA A 444 15.02 -2.90 -8.87
C ALA A 444 14.01 -2.18 -9.82
N GLY A 445 13.10 -1.36 -9.28
CA GLY A 445 12.07 -0.68 -10.07
C GLY A 445 10.98 -1.61 -10.63
N ILE A 446 10.88 -2.83 -10.10
CA ILE A 446 9.87 -3.80 -10.52
C ILE A 446 8.50 -3.25 -10.09
N GLY A 447 7.57 -3.14 -11.04
CA GLY A 447 6.20 -2.63 -10.80
C GLY A 447 6.05 -1.10 -10.83
N ARG A 448 7.09 -0.37 -11.24
CA ARG A 448 7.01 1.07 -11.52
C ARG A 448 6.85 1.36 -13.01
#